data_AF-J2SHR1-F1
#
_entry.id   AF-J2SHR1-F1
#
_cell.length_a   1.000
_cell.length_b   1.000
_cell.length_c   1.000
_cell.angle_alpha   90.00
_cell.angle_beta   90.00
_cell.angle_gamma   90.00
#
_symmetry.space_group_name_H-M   'P 1'
#
loop_
_entity.id
_entity.type
_entity.pdbx_description
1 polymer ?
#
loop_
_entity_poly.entity_id
_entity_poly.type
_entity_poly.pdbx_seq_one_letter_code
_entity_poly.pdbx_strand_id
1 'polypeptide(L)'
;MEQDLEGYHCAVCRDQAKARARQPAHWDAAEEQRKYAEMLARQRAREEQANLAWEAKKAREEAARVKVTLRIGVFFDGTGNNPFNVEMGRKCGAHHPVSEDDLDGSCKPYMRDPESSYGGEVTNVKRLHDLYREDKNVELITSSKIVFDKVYVEGIGTTAGEPDRLLGAAFGRGETGIEARVYDAFAQVKRRLRNFHERFPDLQIQSLIFDVFGFSRGAAAARHFAYLCMVGINSPLVDTLYLPDRLFARGFSKVFGEGVKTGFIGLFDTVASVGGLSNLGYVRSPAAPGVKLHLLPRFFPNVLQLVARDEYRANFALNRVGPDHPEISLPGAHSDIGGGYRDDVEECVLLSPLQALDVGELTEVKTTSIYREADQERAKWHAKGWPLEMLELVTPDPVKLLPAPREQAAPKQKRVFAGLQLRRKVSAGLALVYLRVMYEAAKKHGVEFEDIQQRAAFAPPAELQPLCERFIAGDYRLTAAEEQLLKLRYIHQSAHWNPTFLSGPRSTRFELAYAHVPTADAVRVHHPHVPEWRLSP
;
A
#
# COMPACT_ATOMS: atom_id res chain seq x y z
N MET A 1 -89.21 -3.38 13.47
CA MET A 1 -89.80 -2.91 14.74
C MET A 1 -91.17 -2.36 14.43
N GLU A 2 -92.15 -3.26 14.43
CA GLU A 2 -93.55 -2.89 14.64
C GLU A 2 -93.68 -2.56 16.13
N GLN A 3 -94.07 -1.33 16.46
CA GLN A 3 -94.85 -1.00 17.65
C GLN A 3 -95.40 0.42 17.55
N ASP A 4 -96.68 0.52 17.89
CA ASP A 4 -97.53 1.69 18.17
C ASP A 4 -97.90 2.66 17.05
N LEU A 5 -99.02 2.32 16.38
CA LEU A 5 -99.94 3.28 15.78
C LEU A 5 -101.38 2.99 16.26
N GLU A 6 -101.62 3.06 17.56
CA GLU A 6 -102.96 3.31 18.08
C GLU A 6 -103.19 4.82 18.16
N GLY A 7 -104.16 5.32 17.40
CA GLY A 7 -104.64 6.70 17.58
C GLY A 7 -105.08 7.49 16.35
N TYR A 8 -105.51 6.88 15.25
CA TYR A 8 -106.24 7.63 14.20
C TYR A 8 -107.36 6.79 13.55
N HIS A 9 -108.60 7.05 13.97
CA HIS A 9 -109.84 6.57 13.34
C HIS A 9 -110.18 7.41 12.10
N CYS A 10 -109.40 7.26 11.03
CA CYS A 10 -109.83 7.70 9.71
C CYS A 10 -109.19 6.82 8.63
N ALA A 11 -110.02 6.07 7.89
CA ALA A 11 -109.57 5.22 6.78
C ALA A 11 -108.83 6.04 5.69
N VAL A 12 -109.22 7.31 5.51
CA VAL A 12 -108.61 8.23 4.53
C VAL A 12 -107.17 8.62 4.91
N CYS A 13 -106.87 8.79 6.21
CA CYS A 13 -105.51 9.10 6.66
C CYS A 13 -104.55 7.91 6.52
N ARG A 14 -105.07 6.68 6.68
CA ARG A 14 -104.30 5.44 6.53
C ARG A 14 -103.95 5.17 5.06
N ASP A 15 -104.88 5.48 4.15
CA ASP A 15 -104.65 5.34 2.71
C ASP A 15 -103.77 6.47 2.15
N GLN A 16 -103.85 7.69 2.68
CA GLN A 16 -102.90 8.76 2.35
C GLN A 16 -101.48 8.49 2.88
N ALA A 17 -101.34 7.88 4.06
CA ALA A 17 -100.04 7.45 4.59
C ALA A 17 -99.45 6.28 3.77
N LYS A 18 -100.28 5.32 3.35
CA LYS A 18 -99.86 4.22 2.45
C LYS A 18 -99.56 4.69 1.03
N ALA A 19 -100.23 5.73 0.52
CA ALA A 19 -99.95 6.32 -0.79
C ALA A 19 -98.65 7.14 -0.80
N ARG A 20 -98.33 7.85 0.30
CA ARG A 20 -97.03 8.53 0.47
C ARG A 20 -95.88 7.54 0.68
N ALA A 21 -96.11 6.40 1.32
CA ALA A 21 -95.12 5.33 1.48
C ALA A 21 -94.90 4.47 0.21
N ARG A 22 -95.73 4.65 -0.83
CA ARG A 22 -95.66 3.93 -2.13
C ARG A 22 -95.20 4.83 -3.29
N GLN A 23 -94.55 5.95 -3.03
CA GLN A 23 -93.77 6.60 -4.07
C GLN A 23 -92.51 5.75 -4.30
N PRO A 24 -92.29 5.16 -5.49
CA PRO A 24 -91.00 4.58 -5.79
C PRO A 24 -89.99 5.72 -5.68
N ALA A 25 -88.96 5.56 -4.83
CA ALA A 25 -87.83 6.46 -4.84
C ALA A 25 -87.37 6.57 -6.30
N HIS A 26 -87.48 7.76 -6.88
CA HIS A 26 -87.13 7.99 -8.27
C HIS A 26 -85.64 7.68 -8.41
N TRP A 27 -85.32 6.50 -8.92
CA TRP A 27 -83.95 6.06 -9.11
C TRP A 27 -83.37 6.83 -10.29
N ASP A 28 -82.74 7.96 -10.00
CA ASP A 28 -82.03 8.76 -10.99
C ASP A 28 -80.63 8.17 -11.18
N ALA A 29 -80.49 7.37 -12.25
CA ALA A 29 -79.23 6.76 -12.65
C ALA A 29 -78.10 7.80 -12.81
N ALA A 30 -78.42 9.03 -13.23
CA ALA A 30 -77.45 10.09 -13.41
C ALA A 30 -77.01 10.69 -12.07
N GLU A 31 -77.90 10.76 -11.08
CA GLU A 31 -77.57 11.21 -9.72
C GLU A 31 -76.69 10.17 -8.99
N GLU A 32 -77.01 8.88 -9.11
CA GLU A 32 -76.18 7.80 -8.56
C GLU A 32 -74.81 7.71 -9.24
N GLN A 33 -74.74 7.87 -10.57
CA GLN A 33 -73.47 7.97 -11.29
C GLN A 33 -72.62 9.18 -10.84
N ARG A 34 -73.25 10.33 -10.58
CA ARG A 34 -72.55 11.51 -10.03
C ARG A 34 -72.02 11.24 -8.63
N LYS A 35 -72.82 10.64 -7.74
CA LYS A 35 -72.39 10.26 -6.38
C LYS A 35 -71.23 9.27 -6.41
N TYR A 36 -71.27 8.29 -7.31
CA TYR A 36 -70.17 7.33 -7.50
C TYR A 36 -68.90 8.00 -8.04
N ALA A 37 -69.02 8.89 -9.02
CA ALA A 37 -67.90 9.67 -9.56
C ALA A 37 -67.27 10.59 -8.50
N GLU A 38 -68.08 11.26 -7.68
CA GLU A 38 -67.61 12.09 -6.55
C GLU A 38 -66.90 11.24 -5.49
N MET A 39 -67.41 10.05 -5.19
CA MET A 39 -66.78 9.13 -4.24
C MET A 39 -65.41 8.65 -4.75
N LEU A 40 -65.30 8.28 -6.02
CA LEU A 40 -64.02 7.94 -6.66
C LEU A 40 -63.05 9.14 -6.69
N ALA A 41 -63.55 10.35 -6.96
CA ALA A 41 -62.73 11.57 -6.93
C ALA A 41 -62.19 11.86 -5.52
N ARG A 42 -63.02 11.69 -4.48
CA ARG A 42 -62.59 11.82 -3.07
C ARG A 42 -61.57 10.74 -2.70
N GLN A 43 -61.72 9.52 -3.19
CA GLN A 43 -60.74 8.45 -2.95
C GLN A 43 -59.39 8.78 -3.59
N ARG A 44 -59.38 9.19 -4.87
CA ARG A 44 -58.16 9.62 -5.56
C ARG A 44 -57.49 10.80 -4.86
N ALA A 45 -58.27 11.80 -4.42
CA ALA A 45 -57.73 12.95 -3.69
C ALA A 45 -57.11 12.54 -2.34
N ARG A 46 -57.69 11.56 -1.64
CA ARG A 46 -57.09 11.01 -0.40
C ARG A 46 -55.80 10.25 -0.68
N GLU A 47 -55.77 9.44 -1.74
CA GLU A 47 -54.58 8.71 -2.17
C GLU A 47 -53.45 9.68 -2.57
N GLU A 48 -53.78 10.74 -3.32
CA GLU A 48 -52.84 11.79 -3.70
C GLU A 48 -52.31 12.56 -2.49
N GLN A 49 -53.20 12.96 -1.56
CA GLN A 49 -52.78 13.60 -0.30
C GLN A 49 -51.89 12.68 0.56
N ALA A 50 -52.21 11.39 0.64
CA ALA A 50 -51.41 10.41 1.35
C ALA A 50 -50.02 10.24 0.70
N ASN A 51 -49.95 10.20 -0.63
CA ASN A 51 -48.70 10.15 -1.38
C ASN A 51 -47.86 11.40 -1.14
N LEU A 52 -48.44 12.60 -1.26
CA LEU A 52 -47.74 13.86 -0.98
C LEU A 52 -47.24 13.94 0.48
N ALA A 53 -48.05 13.50 1.44
CA ALA A 53 -47.64 13.46 2.85
C ALA A 53 -46.50 12.46 3.08
N TRP A 54 -46.52 11.30 2.41
CA TRP A 54 -45.46 10.30 2.46
C TRP A 54 -44.16 10.81 1.82
N GLU A 55 -44.25 11.47 0.66
CA GLU A 55 -43.11 12.11 0.00
C GLU A 55 -42.51 13.24 0.85
N ALA A 56 -43.35 14.10 1.45
CA ALA A 56 -42.93 15.16 2.34
C ALA A 56 -42.27 14.60 3.62
N LYS A 57 -42.81 13.53 4.19
CA LYS A 57 -42.20 12.81 5.33
C LYS A 57 -40.83 12.27 4.95
N LYS A 58 -40.71 11.58 3.81
CA LYS A 58 -39.41 11.09 3.31
C LYS A 58 -38.42 12.21 3.04
N ALA A 59 -38.87 13.33 2.47
CA ALA A 59 -38.01 14.48 2.22
C ALA A 59 -37.50 15.11 3.52
N ARG A 60 -38.35 15.16 4.56
CA ARG A 60 -37.96 15.64 5.90
C ARG A 60 -36.98 14.70 6.59
N GLU A 61 -37.23 13.39 6.53
CA GLU A 61 -36.32 12.37 7.06
C GLU A 61 -34.95 12.41 6.35
N GLU A 62 -34.93 12.59 5.03
CA GLU A 62 -33.70 12.74 4.25
C GLU A 62 -32.97 14.07 4.56
N ALA A 63 -33.70 15.18 4.72
CA ALA A 63 -33.12 16.47 5.07
C ALA A 63 -32.56 16.50 6.50
N ALA A 64 -33.04 15.64 7.39
CA ALA A 64 -32.53 15.50 8.75
C ALA A 64 -31.21 14.72 8.82
N ARG A 65 -30.83 14.00 7.76
CA ARG A 65 -29.59 13.22 7.72
C ARG A 65 -28.37 14.11 7.57
N VAL A 66 -27.30 13.74 8.27
CA VAL A 66 -26.06 14.49 8.26
C VAL A 66 -25.21 14.01 7.10
N LYS A 67 -24.87 14.94 6.21
CA LYS A 67 -24.00 14.68 5.07
C LYS A 67 -22.55 14.90 5.45
N VAL A 68 -21.71 13.93 5.16
CA VAL A 68 -20.28 13.92 5.53
C VAL A 68 -19.39 13.63 4.34
N THR A 69 -18.17 14.17 4.39
CA THR A 69 -17.09 13.76 3.51
C THR A 69 -16.35 12.59 4.17
N LEU A 70 -16.32 11.43 3.51
CA LEU A 70 -15.53 10.29 3.97
C LEU A 70 -14.17 10.30 3.27
N ARG A 71 -13.10 10.36 4.06
CA ARG A 71 -11.71 10.40 3.60
C ARG A 71 -10.97 9.14 4.04
N ILE A 72 -10.58 8.29 3.09
CA ILE A 72 -9.98 6.98 3.36
C ILE A 72 -8.51 6.98 2.96
N GLY A 73 -7.64 6.72 3.93
CA GLY A 73 -6.22 6.46 3.68
C GLY A 73 -6.03 5.02 3.18
N VAL A 74 -5.42 4.85 2.01
CA VAL A 74 -5.12 3.56 1.38
C VAL A 74 -3.61 3.39 1.29
N PHE A 75 -3.08 2.41 2.02
CA PHE A 75 -1.64 2.25 2.26
C PHE A 75 -1.13 0.94 1.64
N PHE A 76 -0.34 1.03 0.58
CA PHE A 76 0.24 -0.12 -0.15
C PHE A 76 1.71 -0.34 0.22
N ASP A 77 2.01 -1.41 0.94
CA ASP A 77 3.39 -1.63 1.41
C ASP A 77 4.33 -2.21 0.33
N GLY A 78 5.64 -2.08 0.58
CA GLY A 78 6.69 -2.61 -0.27
C GLY A 78 6.73 -4.14 -0.28
N THR A 79 7.39 -4.72 -1.28
CA THR A 79 7.47 -6.18 -1.42
C THR A 79 8.25 -6.81 -0.30
N GLY A 80 7.81 -7.98 0.16
CA GLY A 80 8.46 -8.65 1.28
C GLY A 80 8.17 -7.98 2.62
N ASN A 81 7.36 -6.90 2.67
CA ASN A 81 7.00 -6.26 3.92
C ASN A 81 5.61 -6.69 4.37
N ASN A 82 5.57 -7.30 5.56
CA ASN A 82 4.33 -7.61 6.25
C ASN A 82 4.52 -7.38 7.76
N PRO A 83 3.79 -6.44 8.38
CA PRO A 83 3.99 -6.07 9.78
C PRO A 83 3.57 -7.18 10.75
N PHE A 84 2.63 -8.04 10.35
CA PHE A 84 2.29 -9.22 11.14
C PHE A 84 3.44 -10.23 11.12
N ASN A 85 4.08 -10.45 9.97
CA ASN A 85 5.24 -11.33 9.86
C ASN A 85 6.45 -10.80 10.62
N VAL A 86 6.74 -9.50 10.54
CA VAL A 86 7.79 -8.84 11.34
C VAL A 86 7.56 -9.08 12.84
N GLU A 87 6.32 -8.87 13.32
CA GLU A 87 6.00 -9.09 14.73
C GLU A 87 6.14 -10.56 15.16
N MET A 88 5.75 -11.50 14.30
CA MET A 88 5.97 -12.93 14.53
C MET A 88 7.47 -13.30 14.49
N GLY A 89 8.24 -12.72 13.58
CA GLY A 89 9.67 -12.98 13.43
C GLY A 89 10.49 -12.51 14.62
N ARG A 90 10.10 -11.40 15.27
CA ARG A 90 10.66 -10.98 16.56
C ARG A 90 10.48 -12.03 17.66
N LYS A 91 9.31 -12.66 17.71
CA LYS A 91 8.98 -13.70 18.70
C LYS A 91 9.63 -15.04 18.36
N CYS A 92 9.75 -15.34 17.07
CA CYS A 92 10.23 -16.64 16.58
C CYS A 92 11.74 -16.67 16.27
N GLY A 93 12.48 -15.60 16.58
CA GLY A 93 13.93 -15.58 16.51
C GLY A 93 14.54 -15.24 15.15
N ALA A 94 13.76 -14.66 14.21
CA ALA A 94 14.31 -14.11 12.96
C ALA A 94 15.18 -12.86 13.22
N HIS A 95 14.90 -12.11 14.29
CA HIS A 95 15.67 -10.91 14.61
C HIS A 95 16.91 -11.21 15.44
N HIS A 96 16.81 -12.18 16.33
CA HIS A 96 17.87 -12.56 17.26
C HIS A 96 17.73 -14.07 17.49
N PRO A 97 18.82 -14.84 17.51
CA PRO A 97 18.73 -16.25 17.84
C PRO A 97 18.06 -16.45 19.20
N VAL A 98 16.98 -17.23 19.22
CA VAL A 98 16.27 -17.64 20.43
C VAL A 98 16.53 -19.13 20.64
N SER A 99 16.73 -19.56 21.89
CA SER A 99 16.94 -20.97 22.19
C SER A 99 15.71 -21.80 21.82
N GLU A 100 15.87 -23.07 21.48
CA GLU A 100 14.72 -23.92 21.12
C GLU A 100 13.71 -24.08 22.26
N ASP A 101 14.17 -23.98 23.51
CA ASP A 101 13.34 -24.11 24.72
C ASP A 101 12.48 -22.86 24.98
N ASP A 102 12.90 -21.69 24.49
CA ASP A 102 12.20 -20.41 24.66
C ASP A 102 11.24 -20.08 23.49
N LEU A 103 11.19 -20.93 22.47
CA LEU A 103 10.38 -20.72 21.28
C LEU A 103 8.92 -21.10 21.53
N ASP A 104 8.01 -20.17 21.26
CA ASP A 104 6.57 -20.43 21.30
C ASP A 104 6.21 -21.59 20.34
N GLY A 105 5.35 -22.50 20.78
CA GLY A 105 4.94 -23.67 19.99
C GLY A 105 4.23 -23.32 18.67
N SER A 106 3.79 -22.07 18.48
CA SER A 106 3.24 -21.55 17.23
C SER A 106 4.29 -21.16 16.18
N CYS A 107 5.57 -21.07 16.56
CA CYS A 107 6.66 -20.68 15.66
C CYS A 107 7.01 -21.78 14.67
N LYS A 108 6.81 -21.50 13.38
CA LYS A 108 7.18 -22.41 12.28
C LYS A 108 8.60 -22.12 11.78
N PRO A 109 9.31 -23.10 11.17
CA PRO A 109 10.71 -22.93 10.76
C PRO A 109 10.98 -21.72 9.84
N TYR A 110 10.07 -21.43 8.91
CA TYR A 110 10.21 -20.29 7.99
C TYR A 110 10.09 -18.92 8.68
N MET A 111 9.48 -18.86 9.87
CA MET A 111 9.33 -17.61 10.64
C MET A 111 10.63 -17.19 11.34
N ARG A 112 11.68 -18.01 11.26
CA ARG A 112 13.00 -17.75 11.84
C ARG A 112 14.01 -17.22 10.81
N ASP A 113 13.60 -17.10 9.55
CA ASP A 113 14.50 -16.70 8.46
C ASP A 113 14.74 -15.18 8.49
N PRO A 114 15.96 -14.70 8.81
CA PRO A 114 16.29 -13.28 8.86
C PRO A 114 16.25 -12.60 7.48
N GLU A 115 16.31 -13.38 6.38
CA GLU A 115 16.28 -12.86 5.02
C GLU A 115 14.86 -12.82 4.42
N SER A 116 13.85 -13.20 5.22
CA SER A 116 12.42 -13.17 4.85
C SER A 116 11.69 -11.94 5.39
N SER A 117 10.40 -11.81 5.08
CA SER A 117 9.51 -10.79 5.67
C SER A 117 9.45 -10.82 7.21
N TYR A 118 9.85 -11.93 7.82
CA TYR A 118 9.94 -12.09 9.28
C TYR A 118 11.21 -11.47 9.88
N GLY A 119 12.27 -11.28 9.08
CA GLY A 119 13.54 -10.71 9.53
C GLY A 119 13.69 -9.21 9.29
N GLY A 120 12.69 -8.57 8.67
CA GLY A 120 12.69 -7.14 8.34
C GLY A 120 12.18 -6.23 9.47
N GLU A 121 11.83 -5.00 9.12
CA GLU A 121 11.22 -4.02 10.03
C GLU A 121 10.01 -3.34 9.36
N VAL A 122 9.20 -2.59 10.12
CA VAL A 122 8.05 -1.86 9.55
C VAL A 122 8.51 -0.72 8.65
N THR A 123 7.78 -0.52 7.55
CA THR A 123 8.05 0.55 6.58
C THR A 123 7.39 1.87 7.00
N ASN A 124 7.77 2.95 6.32
CA ASN A 124 7.12 4.25 6.45
C ASN A 124 5.66 4.23 6.02
N VAL A 125 5.26 3.34 5.10
CA VAL A 125 3.84 3.15 4.74
C VAL A 125 3.04 2.66 5.94
N LYS A 126 3.55 1.64 6.64
CA LYS A 126 2.93 1.13 7.87
C LYS A 126 2.93 2.19 8.99
N ARG A 127 4.03 2.93 9.17
CA ARG A 127 4.10 4.01 10.17
C ARG A 127 3.08 5.13 9.88
N LEU A 128 2.94 5.57 8.63
CA LEU A 128 1.93 6.54 8.22
C LEU A 128 0.51 5.99 8.41
N HIS A 129 0.26 4.72 8.07
CA HIS A 129 -1.03 4.07 8.36
C HIS A 129 -1.37 4.13 9.84
N ASP A 130 -0.41 3.84 10.72
CA ASP A 130 -0.65 3.82 12.16
C ASP A 130 -0.94 5.20 12.72
N LEU A 131 -0.28 6.23 12.17
CA LEU A 131 -0.54 7.63 12.48
C LEU A 131 -1.84 8.15 11.87
N TYR A 132 -2.35 7.56 10.79
CA TYR A 132 -3.50 8.13 10.08
C TYR A 132 -4.75 8.11 10.96
N ARG A 133 -5.43 9.26 11.07
CA ARG A 133 -6.61 9.43 11.92
C ARG A 133 -7.70 8.44 11.54
N GLU A 134 -8.34 7.81 12.53
CA GLU A 134 -9.51 6.94 12.32
C GLU A 134 -10.63 7.39 13.27
N ASP A 135 -11.73 7.89 12.72
CA ASP A 135 -12.84 8.42 13.51
C ASP A 135 -13.81 7.32 13.93
N LYS A 136 -14.13 7.30 15.22
CA LYS A 136 -15.01 6.31 15.86
C LYS A 136 -16.20 6.94 16.60
N ASN A 137 -16.15 8.25 16.85
CA ASN A 137 -17.14 8.97 17.65
C ASN A 137 -18.09 9.79 16.74
N VAL A 138 -19.40 9.50 16.84
CA VAL A 138 -20.44 10.12 16.01
C VAL A 138 -20.63 11.62 16.28
N GLU A 139 -20.41 12.09 17.51
CA GLU A 139 -20.59 13.49 17.89
C GLU A 139 -19.53 14.37 17.24
N LEU A 140 -18.27 13.90 17.27
CA LEU A 140 -17.15 14.56 16.61
C LEU A 140 -17.34 14.58 15.09
N ILE A 141 -17.79 13.45 14.51
CA ILE A 141 -18.10 13.34 13.08
C ILE A 141 -19.20 14.31 12.66
N THR A 142 -20.26 14.41 13.46
CA THR A 142 -21.42 15.26 13.15
C THR A 142 -21.05 16.74 13.15
N SER A 143 -20.16 17.14 14.07
CA SER A 143 -19.66 18.53 14.14
C SER A 143 -18.65 18.86 13.04
N SER A 144 -17.70 17.97 12.75
CA SER A 144 -16.67 18.19 11.71
C SER A 144 -17.20 18.03 10.28
N LYS A 145 -18.23 17.20 10.09
CA LYS A 145 -18.75 16.73 8.79
C LYS A 145 -17.70 16.06 7.91
N ILE A 146 -16.58 15.63 8.50
CA ILE A 146 -15.51 14.88 7.84
C ILE A 146 -15.22 13.65 8.69
N VAL A 147 -15.11 12.50 8.03
CA VAL A 147 -14.81 11.22 8.67
C VAL A 147 -13.53 10.67 8.06
N PHE A 148 -12.60 10.24 8.92
CA PHE A 148 -11.40 9.54 8.49
C PHE A 148 -11.49 8.04 8.77
N ASP A 149 -11.12 7.22 7.78
CA ASP A 149 -10.97 5.76 7.91
C ASP A 149 -9.72 5.33 7.12
N LYS A 150 -9.27 4.08 7.28
CA LYS A 150 -8.03 3.61 6.67
C LYS A 150 -8.03 2.13 6.29
N VAL A 151 -7.27 1.82 5.25
CA VAL A 151 -7.02 0.49 4.72
C VAL A 151 -5.53 0.29 4.55
N TYR A 152 -5.03 -0.83 5.06
CA TYR A 152 -3.66 -1.26 4.87
C TYR A 152 -3.64 -2.49 3.96
N VAL A 153 -2.77 -2.45 2.96
CA VAL A 153 -2.56 -3.49 1.97
C VAL A 153 -1.13 -3.97 2.11
N GLU A 154 -0.99 -5.25 2.44
CA GLU A 154 0.30 -5.89 2.65
C GLU A 154 1.18 -5.88 1.38
N GLY A 155 2.48 -6.04 1.58
CA GLY A 155 3.45 -6.11 0.51
C GLY A 155 3.17 -7.17 -0.55
N ILE A 156 3.53 -6.88 -1.80
CA ILE A 156 3.61 -7.91 -2.84
C ILE A 156 4.49 -9.07 -2.32
N GLY A 157 4.10 -10.31 -2.58
CA GLY A 157 4.91 -11.49 -2.22
C GLY A 157 4.75 -12.05 -0.80
N THR A 158 4.01 -11.39 0.10
CA THR A 158 3.81 -11.86 1.49
C THR A 158 2.35 -12.16 1.78
N THR A 159 2.04 -12.97 2.78
CA THR A 159 0.69 -13.06 3.37
C THR A 159 0.87 -13.22 4.88
N ALA A 160 0.03 -12.56 5.69
CA ALA A 160 0.15 -12.65 7.15
C ALA A 160 0.16 -14.10 7.64
N GLY A 161 1.22 -14.48 8.35
CA GLY A 161 1.39 -15.81 8.95
C GLY A 161 1.85 -16.90 7.99
N GLU A 162 2.00 -16.60 6.71
CA GLU A 162 2.36 -17.57 5.67
C GLU A 162 3.80 -17.36 5.16
N PRO A 163 4.43 -18.40 4.59
CA PRO A 163 5.74 -18.28 3.96
C PRO A 163 5.75 -17.27 2.81
N ASP A 164 6.86 -16.57 2.63
CA ASP A 164 7.05 -15.65 1.51
C ASP A 164 6.99 -16.38 0.17
N ARG A 165 6.20 -15.84 -0.76
CA ARG A 165 6.00 -16.40 -2.09
C ARG A 165 7.00 -15.80 -3.08
N LEU A 166 8.28 -16.15 -2.92
CA LEU A 166 9.43 -15.65 -3.70
C LEU A 166 9.23 -15.74 -5.23
N LEU A 167 8.71 -16.85 -5.74
CA LEU A 167 8.45 -17.02 -7.17
C LEU A 167 7.36 -16.06 -7.69
N GLY A 168 6.23 -15.92 -6.99
CA GLY A 168 5.15 -14.99 -7.39
C GLY A 168 5.51 -13.51 -7.24
N ALA A 169 6.30 -13.18 -6.22
CA ALA A 169 6.79 -11.83 -5.94
C ALA A 169 7.72 -11.31 -7.05
N ALA A 170 8.61 -12.18 -7.54
CA ALA A 170 9.57 -11.87 -8.61
C ALA A 170 8.87 -11.58 -9.95
N PHE A 171 7.75 -12.26 -10.24
CA PHE A 171 6.96 -12.09 -11.47
C PHE A 171 5.89 -10.98 -11.40
N GLY A 172 5.66 -10.36 -10.24
CA GLY A 172 4.67 -9.29 -10.05
C GLY A 172 3.23 -9.67 -10.44
N ARG A 173 2.97 -10.96 -10.61
CA ARG A 173 1.74 -11.58 -11.13
C ARG A 173 1.30 -12.72 -10.21
N GLY A 174 0.01 -13.06 -10.26
CA GLY A 174 -0.60 -14.07 -9.39
C GLY A 174 -1.28 -13.45 -8.17
N GLU A 175 -1.68 -14.28 -7.20
CA GLU A 175 -2.52 -13.90 -6.05
C GLU A 175 -1.94 -12.77 -5.18
N THR A 176 -0.64 -12.50 -5.25
CA THR A 176 0.05 -11.46 -4.47
C THR A 176 0.69 -10.36 -5.35
N GLY A 177 0.40 -10.33 -6.66
CA GLY A 177 0.91 -9.33 -7.60
C GLY A 177 0.31 -7.92 -7.41
N ILE A 178 0.79 -6.95 -8.20
CA ILE A 178 0.36 -5.53 -8.08
C ILE A 178 -1.16 -5.40 -8.28
N GLU A 179 -1.71 -5.99 -9.35
CA GLU A 179 -3.16 -5.95 -9.61
C GLU A 179 -3.94 -6.61 -8.47
N ALA A 180 -3.54 -7.79 -8.00
CA ALA A 180 -4.22 -8.48 -6.91
C ALA A 180 -4.28 -7.63 -5.63
N ARG A 181 -3.19 -6.93 -5.27
CA ARG A 181 -3.18 -5.99 -4.13
C ARG A 181 -4.10 -4.79 -4.33
N VAL A 182 -4.19 -4.27 -5.54
CA VAL A 182 -5.12 -3.17 -5.85
C VAL A 182 -6.58 -3.63 -5.75
N TYR A 183 -6.88 -4.85 -6.19
CA TYR A 183 -8.22 -5.43 -6.07
C TYR A 183 -8.58 -5.72 -4.61
N ASP A 184 -7.64 -6.24 -3.82
CA ASP A 184 -7.80 -6.39 -2.38
C ASP A 184 -8.10 -5.03 -1.71
N ALA A 185 -7.39 -3.97 -2.09
CA ALA A 185 -7.65 -2.62 -1.60
C ALA A 185 -9.11 -2.18 -1.84
N PHE A 186 -9.64 -2.39 -3.06
CA PHE A 186 -11.04 -2.07 -3.36
C PHE A 186 -12.02 -2.93 -2.55
N ALA A 187 -11.73 -4.22 -2.36
CA ALA A 187 -12.55 -5.10 -1.53
C ALA A 187 -12.56 -4.64 -0.05
N GLN A 188 -11.40 -4.24 0.47
CA GLN A 188 -11.25 -3.70 1.81
C GLN A 188 -11.98 -2.35 1.97
N VAL A 189 -11.89 -1.44 0.99
CA VAL A 189 -12.64 -0.18 0.95
C VAL A 189 -14.14 -0.44 0.95
N LYS A 190 -14.63 -1.36 0.10
CA LYS A 190 -16.05 -1.78 0.09
C LYS A 190 -16.51 -2.25 1.47
N ARG A 191 -15.70 -3.07 2.14
CA ARG A 191 -15.97 -3.53 3.51
C ARG A 191 -16.00 -2.36 4.51
N ARG A 192 -15.06 -1.42 4.43
CA ARG A 192 -15.06 -0.21 5.29
C ARG A 192 -16.33 0.61 5.11
N LEU A 193 -16.77 0.84 3.87
CA LEU A 193 -18.01 1.57 3.60
C LEU A 193 -19.27 0.85 4.11
N ARG A 194 -19.34 -0.48 4.03
CA ARG A 194 -20.43 -1.25 4.66
C ARG A 194 -20.43 -1.10 6.18
N ASN A 195 -19.28 -1.28 6.80
CA ASN A 195 -19.14 -1.14 8.26
C ASN A 195 -19.47 0.30 8.70
N PHE A 196 -19.09 1.31 7.92
CA PHE A 196 -19.46 2.70 8.16
C PHE A 196 -20.99 2.88 8.10
N HIS A 197 -21.66 2.32 7.08
CA HIS A 197 -23.11 2.38 6.95
C HIS A 197 -23.85 1.72 8.12
N GLU A 198 -23.38 0.54 8.54
CA GLU A 198 -23.95 -0.21 9.65
C GLU A 198 -23.76 0.51 10.99
N ARG A 199 -22.59 1.11 11.19
CA ARG A 199 -22.24 1.82 12.42
C ARG A 199 -22.90 3.20 12.52
N PHE A 200 -23.08 3.88 11.40
CA PHE A 200 -23.58 5.25 11.34
C PHE A 200 -24.74 5.39 10.32
N PRO A 201 -25.91 4.79 10.61
CA PRO A 201 -27.02 4.71 9.66
C PRO A 201 -27.66 6.06 9.30
N ASP A 202 -27.46 7.08 10.13
CA ASP A 202 -27.99 8.43 9.95
C ASP A 202 -27.02 9.37 9.18
N LEU A 203 -25.81 8.88 8.87
CA LEU A 203 -24.83 9.61 8.09
C LEU A 203 -24.89 9.20 6.62
N GLN A 204 -24.73 10.20 5.74
CA GLN A 204 -24.67 10.00 4.29
C GLN A 204 -23.37 10.55 3.71
N ILE A 205 -22.74 9.77 2.84
CA ILE A 205 -21.52 10.19 2.14
C ILE A 205 -21.89 11.12 0.99
N GLN A 206 -21.50 12.39 1.08
CA GLN A 206 -21.64 13.35 -0.01
C GLN A 206 -20.38 13.44 -0.89
N SER A 207 -19.22 13.06 -0.35
CA SER A 207 -17.94 13.06 -1.04
C SER A 207 -17.05 11.95 -0.48
N LEU A 208 -16.38 11.21 -1.36
CA LEU A 208 -15.44 10.15 -1.04
C LEU A 208 -14.04 10.58 -1.53
N ILE A 209 -13.10 10.72 -0.60
CA ILE A 209 -11.73 11.16 -0.88
C ILE A 209 -10.76 10.03 -0.52
N PHE A 210 -9.84 9.69 -1.41
CA PHE A 210 -8.78 8.72 -1.14
C PHE A 210 -7.43 9.42 -0.96
N ASP A 211 -6.76 9.19 0.17
CA ASP A 211 -5.34 9.48 0.30
C ASP A 211 -4.57 8.20 0.07
N VAL A 212 -3.66 8.19 -0.89
CA VAL A 212 -3.03 6.96 -1.35
C VAL A 212 -1.53 7.01 -1.08
N PHE A 213 -1.03 6.06 -0.31
CA PHE A 213 0.38 5.96 -0.01
C PHE A 213 0.93 4.64 -0.50
N GLY A 214 2.18 4.64 -0.97
CA GLY A 214 2.83 3.37 -1.28
C GLY A 214 4.34 3.44 -1.35
N PHE A 215 4.99 2.29 -1.14
CA PHE A 215 6.44 2.12 -1.21
C PHE A 215 6.81 1.07 -2.25
N SER A 216 7.84 1.31 -3.07
CA SER A 216 8.37 0.31 -4.02
C SER A 216 7.31 -0.17 -5.02
N ARG A 217 7.06 -1.47 -5.12
CA ARG A 217 5.92 -2.05 -5.87
C ARG A 217 4.56 -1.67 -5.27
N GLY A 218 4.48 -1.37 -3.98
CA GLY A 218 3.31 -0.76 -3.36
C GLY A 218 3.05 0.66 -3.87
N ALA A 219 4.09 1.44 -4.21
CA ALA A 219 3.92 2.74 -4.87
C ALA A 219 3.40 2.57 -6.31
N ALA A 220 3.79 1.51 -7.01
CA ALA A 220 3.21 1.15 -8.31
C ALA A 220 1.73 0.76 -8.17
N ALA A 221 1.37 -0.01 -7.13
CA ALA A 221 -0.01 -0.32 -6.78
C ALA A 221 -0.82 0.94 -6.43
N ALA A 222 -0.26 1.87 -5.67
CA ALA A 222 -0.88 3.16 -5.34
C ALA A 222 -1.21 3.98 -6.59
N ARG A 223 -0.26 4.08 -7.53
CA ARG A 223 -0.46 4.77 -8.82
C ARG A 223 -1.57 4.10 -9.64
N HIS A 224 -1.57 2.77 -9.68
CA HIS A 224 -2.58 2.00 -10.42
C HIS A 224 -3.97 2.10 -9.77
N PHE A 225 -4.06 2.04 -8.44
CA PHE A 225 -5.29 2.28 -7.70
C PHE A 225 -5.86 3.67 -8.00
N ALA A 226 -5.03 4.72 -7.95
CA ALA A 226 -5.46 6.08 -8.28
C ALA A 226 -5.99 6.18 -9.72
N TYR A 227 -5.31 5.56 -10.69
CA TYR A 227 -5.80 5.45 -12.07
C TYR A 227 -7.19 4.76 -12.14
N LEU A 228 -7.39 3.65 -11.43
CA LEU A 228 -8.67 2.94 -11.42
C LEU A 228 -9.78 3.74 -10.73
N CYS A 229 -9.46 4.55 -9.71
CA CYS A 229 -10.41 5.51 -9.14
C CYS A 229 -10.84 6.55 -10.18
N MET A 230 -9.92 7.06 -11.00
CA MET A 230 -10.21 8.03 -12.06
C MET A 230 -11.10 7.45 -13.16
N VAL A 231 -10.91 6.18 -13.52
CA VAL A 231 -11.75 5.47 -14.50
C VAL A 231 -13.15 5.17 -13.96
N GLY A 232 -13.37 5.29 -12.64
CA GLY A 232 -14.70 5.29 -12.02
C GLY A 232 -15.44 3.96 -12.18
N ILE A 233 -16.62 4.00 -12.79
CA ILE A 233 -17.51 2.82 -12.93
C ILE A 233 -16.97 1.73 -13.86
N ASN A 234 -15.92 2.01 -14.64
CA ASN A 234 -15.25 1.01 -15.47
C ASN A 234 -14.05 0.35 -14.73
N SER A 235 -14.07 0.38 -13.40
CA SER A 235 -13.05 -0.21 -12.53
C SER A 235 -13.70 -0.98 -11.38
N PRO A 236 -12.91 -1.74 -10.57
CA PRO A 236 -13.43 -2.44 -9.40
C PRO A 236 -14.11 -1.52 -8.36
N LEU A 237 -13.94 -0.20 -8.47
CA LEU A 237 -14.64 0.77 -7.62
C LEU A 237 -16.16 0.75 -7.83
N VAL A 238 -16.66 0.32 -9.00
CA VAL A 238 -18.10 0.26 -9.31
C VAL A 238 -18.89 -0.48 -8.22
N ASP A 239 -18.37 -1.61 -7.76
CA ASP A 239 -18.95 -2.43 -6.71
C ASP A 239 -19.14 -1.68 -5.38
N THR A 240 -18.30 -0.69 -5.12
CA THR A 240 -18.36 0.15 -3.92
C THR A 240 -19.35 1.30 -4.10
N LEU A 241 -19.41 1.90 -5.30
CA LEU A 241 -20.29 3.03 -5.61
C LEU A 241 -21.76 2.63 -5.82
N TYR A 242 -22.04 1.32 -5.89
CA TYR A 242 -23.38 0.75 -5.94
C TYR A 242 -23.78 0.03 -4.63
N LEU A 243 -23.07 0.29 -3.53
CA LEU A 243 -23.57 -0.01 -2.18
C LEU A 243 -24.92 0.71 -1.92
N PRO A 244 -25.73 0.25 -0.95
CA PRO A 244 -27.14 0.63 -0.81
C PRO A 244 -27.41 2.14 -0.89
N ASP A 245 -28.53 2.52 -1.51
CA ASP A 245 -28.93 3.92 -1.78
C ASP A 245 -28.95 4.85 -0.56
N ARG A 246 -28.99 4.30 0.67
CA ARG A 246 -28.97 5.08 1.91
C ARG A 246 -27.57 5.50 2.37
N LEU A 247 -26.51 4.86 1.87
CA LEU A 247 -25.13 5.17 2.25
C LEU A 247 -24.65 6.49 1.64
N PHE A 248 -24.97 6.72 0.38
CA PHE A 248 -24.59 7.93 -0.33
C PHE A 248 -25.71 8.97 -0.24
N ALA A 249 -25.36 10.25 -0.16
CA ALA A 249 -26.34 11.33 -0.19
C ALA A 249 -27.10 11.34 -1.53
N ARG A 250 -28.38 11.72 -1.51
CA ARG A 250 -29.14 11.91 -2.76
C ARG A 250 -28.40 12.85 -3.71
N GLY A 251 -28.16 12.39 -4.94
CA GLY A 251 -27.42 13.13 -5.96
C GLY A 251 -25.90 13.00 -5.87
N PHE A 252 -25.37 12.07 -5.05
CA PHE A 252 -23.95 11.75 -5.04
C PHE A 252 -23.45 11.43 -6.45
N SER A 253 -22.45 12.18 -6.90
CA SER A 253 -21.84 11.99 -8.21
C SER A 253 -20.83 10.85 -8.17
N LYS A 254 -21.04 9.85 -9.03
CA LYS A 254 -20.09 8.74 -9.23
C LYS A 254 -18.94 9.14 -10.17
N VAL A 255 -18.91 10.40 -10.63
CA VAL A 255 -17.87 10.93 -11.51
C VAL A 255 -16.65 11.33 -10.69
N PHE A 256 -15.47 10.93 -11.16
CA PHE A 256 -14.21 11.32 -10.55
C PHE A 256 -13.98 12.83 -10.68
N GLY A 257 -13.52 13.47 -9.60
CA GLY A 257 -13.39 14.93 -9.47
C GLY A 257 -14.61 15.60 -8.82
N GLU A 258 -15.76 14.93 -8.82
CA GLU A 258 -17.01 15.43 -8.22
C GLU A 258 -17.29 14.75 -6.88
N GLY A 259 -17.93 13.57 -6.87
CA GLY A 259 -18.23 12.84 -5.64
C GLY A 259 -17.13 11.86 -5.22
N VAL A 260 -16.21 11.50 -6.13
CA VAL A 260 -15.04 10.66 -5.83
C VAL A 260 -13.77 11.41 -6.21
N LYS A 261 -12.78 11.49 -5.30
CA LYS A 261 -11.53 12.22 -5.55
C LYS A 261 -10.33 11.53 -4.90
N THR A 262 -9.14 11.91 -5.30
CA THR A 262 -7.91 11.66 -4.54
C THR A 262 -7.50 12.93 -3.80
N GLY A 263 -7.20 12.83 -2.52
CA GLY A 263 -6.75 13.94 -1.69
C GLY A 263 -5.26 14.20 -1.87
N PHE A 264 -4.43 13.24 -1.45
CA PHE A 264 -2.97 13.25 -1.58
C PHE A 264 -2.44 11.89 -2.02
N ILE A 265 -1.40 11.87 -2.86
CA ILE A 265 -0.69 10.64 -3.25
C ILE A 265 0.77 10.73 -2.81
N GLY A 266 1.14 9.97 -1.79
CA GLY A 266 2.50 9.92 -1.22
C GLY A 266 3.25 8.66 -1.63
N LEU A 267 4.28 8.80 -2.45
CA LEU A 267 5.03 7.69 -3.01
C LEU A 267 6.46 7.64 -2.44
N PHE A 268 6.89 6.46 -2.04
CA PHE A 268 8.29 6.18 -1.69
C PHE A 268 8.88 5.29 -2.80
N ASP A 269 9.81 5.85 -3.55
CA ASP A 269 10.71 5.19 -4.48
C ASP A 269 10.06 4.13 -5.37
N THR A 270 9.19 4.56 -6.30
CA THR A 270 8.39 3.64 -7.12
C THR A 270 9.24 2.70 -7.96
N VAL A 271 9.02 1.40 -7.80
CA VAL A 271 9.60 0.34 -8.64
C VAL A 271 8.46 -0.52 -9.16
N ALA A 272 8.26 -0.57 -10.47
CA ALA A 272 7.21 -1.38 -11.10
C ALA A 272 7.75 -2.61 -11.86
N SER A 273 9.07 -2.72 -11.96
CA SER A 273 9.73 -3.76 -12.73
C SER A 273 9.58 -5.14 -12.10
N VAL A 274 9.40 -6.11 -12.98
CA VAL A 274 9.31 -7.54 -12.71
C VAL A 274 10.65 -8.17 -13.09
N GLY A 275 11.43 -8.61 -12.10
CA GLY A 275 12.65 -9.36 -12.33
C GLY A 275 12.32 -10.80 -12.68
N GLY A 276 12.22 -11.13 -13.97
CA GLY A 276 12.01 -12.50 -14.41
C GLY A 276 13.28 -13.35 -14.19
N LEU A 277 13.16 -14.48 -13.51
CA LEU A 277 14.23 -15.50 -13.41
C LEU A 277 14.68 -16.02 -14.79
N SER A 278 13.89 -15.82 -15.85
CA SER A 278 14.24 -16.15 -17.23
C SER A 278 15.30 -15.23 -17.85
N ASN A 279 15.65 -14.09 -17.23
CA ASN A 279 16.41 -13.01 -17.89
C ASN A 279 17.73 -12.63 -17.20
N LEU A 280 18.30 -13.48 -16.32
CA LEU A 280 19.63 -13.26 -15.72
C LEU A 280 19.83 -11.82 -15.16
N GLY A 281 18.79 -11.26 -14.52
CA GLY A 281 18.90 -9.96 -13.83
C GLY A 281 18.80 -8.69 -14.70
N TYR A 282 18.43 -8.78 -15.98
CA TYR A 282 18.19 -7.58 -16.81
C TYR A 282 16.70 -7.21 -16.88
N VAL A 283 16.33 -6.14 -16.17
CA VAL A 283 15.03 -5.47 -16.31
C VAL A 283 15.02 -4.66 -17.60
N ARG A 284 14.23 -5.10 -18.59
CA ARG A 284 13.97 -4.32 -19.82
C ARG A 284 12.60 -3.66 -19.83
N SER A 285 11.67 -4.07 -18.96
CA SER A 285 10.28 -3.63 -19.01
C SER A 285 9.98 -2.57 -17.94
N PRO A 286 9.44 -1.40 -18.33
CA PRO A 286 9.19 -0.28 -17.42
C PRO A 286 8.13 -0.56 -16.35
N ALA A 287 7.19 -1.46 -16.64
CA ALA A 287 6.12 -1.88 -15.73
C ALA A 287 5.71 -3.33 -15.99
N ALA A 288 5.07 -3.96 -14.99
CA ALA A 288 4.33 -5.20 -15.20
C ALA A 288 3.18 -4.96 -16.21
N PRO A 289 2.95 -5.85 -17.20
CA PRO A 289 1.87 -5.65 -18.17
C PRO A 289 0.51 -5.56 -17.47
N GLY A 290 -0.28 -4.54 -17.80
CA GLY A 290 -1.59 -4.24 -17.18
C GLY A 290 -1.55 -3.12 -16.14
N VAL A 291 -0.40 -2.86 -15.53
CA VAL A 291 -0.25 -1.90 -14.42
C VAL A 291 -0.07 -0.46 -14.92
N LYS A 292 -1.14 0.33 -14.80
CA LYS A 292 -1.16 1.76 -15.18
C LYS A 292 -0.46 2.64 -14.15
N LEU A 293 0.68 3.22 -14.53
CA LEU A 293 1.49 4.08 -13.64
C LEU A 293 1.36 5.58 -13.89
N HIS A 294 0.83 6.00 -15.04
CA HIS A 294 0.78 7.41 -15.41
C HIS A 294 -0.32 8.15 -14.61
N LEU A 295 0.09 9.19 -13.87
CA LEU A 295 -0.79 10.05 -13.08
C LEU A 295 -0.98 11.37 -13.82
N LEU A 296 -2.16 11.62 -14.37
CA LEU A 296 -2.46 12.87 -15.09
C LEU A 296 -2.60 14.07 -14.11
N PRO A 297 -1.79 15.14 -14.23
CA PRO A 297 -1.83 16.28 -13.31
C PRO A 297 -3.20 16.91 -13.07
N ARG A 298 -4.03 16.99 -14.12
CA ARG A 298 -5.41 17.52 -14.02
C ARG A 298 -6.31 16.75 -13.06
N PHE A 299 -6.04 15.45 -12.86
CA PHE A 299 -6.86 14.58 -12.01
C PHE A 299 -6.20 14.34 -10.64
N PHE A 300 -4.87 14.47 -10.57
CA PHE A 300 -4.09 14.21 -9.37
C PHE A 300 -3.19 15.41 -9.07
N PRO A 301 -3.72 16.52 -8.52
CA PRO A 301 -2.94 17.74 -8.31
C PRO A 301 -1.95 17.65 -7.15
N ASN A 302 -2.14 16.70 -6.22
CA ASN A 302 -1.36 16.59 -5.00
C ASN A 302 -0.63 15.24 -4.96
N VAL A 303 0.49 15.14 -5.68
CA VAL A 303 1.35 13.96 -5.70
C VAL A 303 2.74 14.36 -5.24
N LEU A 304 3.38 13.52 -4.43
CA LEU A 304 4.77 13.66 -4.05
C LEU A 304 5.45 12.29 -4.10
N GLN A 305 6.60 12.22 -4.76
CA GLN A 305 7.47 11.04 -4.70
C GLN A 305 8.81 11.38 -4.03
N LEU A 306 9.16 10.64 -2.99
CA LEU A 306 10.51 10.61 -2.42
C LEU A 306 11.32 9.52 -3.11
N VAL A 307 12.52 9.83 -3.58
CA VAL A 307 13.34 8.94 -4.43
C VAL A 307 14.69 8.67 -3.77
N ALA A 308 15.11 7.41 -3.81
CA ALA A 308 16.42 6.99 -3.32
C ALA A 308 17.51 7.45 -4.29
N ARG A 309 18.37 8.36 -3.83
CA ARG A 309 19.55 8.84 -4.58
C ARG A 309 20.61 7.75 -4.69
N ASP A 310 20.80 6.95 -3.65
CA ASP A 310 21.91 6.00 -3.51
C ASP A 310 21.47 4.55 -3.75
N GLU A 311 20.48 4.35 -4.64
CA GLU A 311 20.02 3.04 -5.06
C GLU A 311 20.64 2.66 -6.41
N TYR A 312 21.48 1.63 -6.42
CA TYR A 312 22.28 1.25 -7.60
C TYR A 312 21.99 -0.17 -8.11
N ARG A 313 21.02 -0.90 -7.53
CA ARG A 313 20.73 -2.28 -7.95
C ARG A 313 20.08 -2.31 -9.33
N ALA A 314 20.51 -3.25 -10.16
CA ALA A 314 19.96 -3.46 -11.51
C ALA A 314 18.46 -3.77 -11.52
N ASN A 315 17.95 -4.44 -10.47
CA ASN A 315 16.55 -4.86 -10.37
C ASN A 315 15.60 -3.78 -9.81
N PHE A 316 16.11 -2.61 -9.42
CA PHE A 316 15.36 -1.55 -8.72
C PHE A 316 15.22 -0.29 -9.58
N ALA A 317 14.81 -0.46 -10.83
CA ALA A 317 14.58 0.64 -11.76
C ALA A 317 13.49 1.60 -11.25
N LEU A 318 13.83 2.89 -11.17
CA LEU A 318 12.93 3.94 -10.71
C LEU A 318 11.86 4.23 -11.77
N ASN A 319 10.60 4.28 -11.36
CA ASN A 319 9.52 4.83 -12.18
C ASN A 319 9.25 6.28 -11.75
N ARG A 320 9.62 7.23 -12.61
CA ARG A 320 9.51 8.66 -12.29
C ARG A 320 8.05 9.13 -12.23
N VAL A 321 7.86 10.26 -11.57
CA VAL A 321 6.64 11.10 -11.64
C VAL A 321 6.93 12.52 -12.13
N GLY A 322 8.20 12.94 -12.12
CA GLY A 322 8.62 14.20 -12.72
C GLY A 322 8.63 14.14 -14.26
N PRO A 323 8.44 15.28 -14.96
CA PRO A 323 8.27 16.63 -14.41
C PRO A 323 6.84 16.98 -13.98
N ASP A 324 5.88 16.11 -14.27
CA ASP A 324 4.44 16.35 -14.05
C ASP A 324 4.07 16.53 -12.58
N HIS A 325 4.80 15.88 -11.68
CA HIS A 325 4.60 15.94 -10.23
C HIS A 325 5.91 16.15 -9.46
N PRO A 326 5.85 16.74 -8.25
CA PRO A 326 6.98 16.82 -7.33
C PRO A 326 7.68 15.47 -7.10
N GLU A 327 8.98 15.45 -7.38
CA GLU A 327 9.88 14.31 -7.19
C GLU A 327 11.13 14.79 -6.47
N ILE A 328 11.38 14.30 -5.25
CA ILE A 328 12.46 14.75 -4.38
C ILE A 328 13.47 13.62 -4.21
N SER A 329 14.68 13.82 -4.73
CA SER A 329 15.79 12.90 -4.55
C SER A 329 16.44 13.14 -3.19
N LEU A 330 16.55 12.09 -2.38
CA LEU A 330 17.04 12.14 -1.00
C LEU A 330 18.17 11.12 -0.80
N PRO A 331 19.14 11.40 0.08
CA PRO A 331 20.26 10.48 0.34
C PRO A 331 19.77 9.13 0.89
N GLY A 332 20.40 8.04 0.51
CA GLY A 332 20.00 6.70 0.95
C GLY A 332 19.53 5.78 -0.16
N ALA A 333 19.55 4.48 0.17
CA ALA A 333 19.09 3.41 -0.68
C ALA A 333 17.55 3.25 -0.59
N HIS A 334 17.00 2.31 -1.36
CA HIS A 334 15.55 2.09 -1.49
C HIS A 334 14.79 2.02 -0.14
N SER A 335 15.26 1.18 0.78
CA SER A 335 14.63 0.98 2.09
C SER A 335 15.11 1.99 3.14
N ASP A 336 16.13 2.81 2.85
CA ASP A 336 16.39 4.02 3.65
C ASP A 336 15.28 5.04 3.44
N ILE A 337 14.75 5.15 2.20
CA ILE A 337 13.59 6.00 1.87
C ILE A 337 12.28 5.41 2.41
N GLY A 338 12.02 4.14 2.07
CA GLY A 338 10.75 3.49 2.37
C GLY A 338 10.63 2.91 3.78
N GLY A 339 11.73 2.72 4.50
CA GLY A 339 11.78 1.89 5.70
C GLY A 339 11.87 0.39 5.38
N GLY A 340 11.96 -0.43 6.43
CA GLY A 340 12.12 -1.88 6.32
C GLY A 340 13.47 -2.41 6.82
N TYR A 341 14.47 -1.54 6.95
CA TYR A 341 15.72 -1.90 7.62
C TYR A 341 15.54 -1.93 9.13
N ARG A 342 16.22 -2.89 9.76
CA ARG A 342 16.36 -3.00 11.20
C ARG A 342 17.46 -2.05 11.69
N ASP A 343 17.29 -1.55 12.90
CA ASP A 343 18.32 -0.73 13.54
C ASP A 343 19.44 -1.60 14.13
N ASP A 344 20.63 -1.02 14.27
CA ASP A 344 21.82 -1.65 14.88
C ASP A 344 22.27 -2.99 14.27
N VAL A 345 22.01 -3.20 12.98
CA VAL A 345 22.48 -4.39 12.25
C VAL A 345 23.94 -4.20 11.79
N GLU A 346 24.74 -5.27 11.92
CA GLU A 346 26.05 -5.35 11.28
C GLU A 346 25.86 -5.69 9.80
N GLU A 347 26.06 -4.71 8.93
CA GLU A 347 26.06 -4.85 7.48
C GLU A 347 27.35 -5.54 7.04
N CYS A 348 27.22 -6.73 6.43
CA CYS A 348 28.31 -7.55 5.93
C CYS A 348 28.10 -7.88 4.44
N VAL A 349 28.55 -7.01 3.54
CA VAL A 349 28.25 -7.10 2.11
C VAL A 349 29.49 -7.12 1.23
N LEU A 350 29.51 -8.02 0.23
CA LEU A 350 30.57 -8.09 -0.76
C LEU A 350 30.47 -6.91 -1.74
N LEU A 351 31.51 -6.09 -1.78
CA LEU A 351 31.62 -4.93 -2.67
C LEU A 351 32.07 -5.31 -4.08
N SER A 352 32.66 -6.50 -4.23
CA SER A 352 33.08 -7.10 -5.50
C SER A 352 32.65 -8.56 -5.57
N PRO A 353 32.52 -9.16 -6.76
CA PRO A 353 32.32 -10.61 -6.87
C PRO A 353 33.40 -11.37 -6.09
N LEU A 354 33.00 -12.42 -5.37
CA LEU A 354 33.95 -13.33 -4.75
C LEU A 354 34.68 -14.10 -5.85
N GLN A 355 35.98 -13.87 -5.98
CA GLN A 355 36.79 -14.55 -6.98
C GLN A 355 37.20 -15.93 -6.50
N ALA A 356 37.38 -16.87 -7.43
CA ALA A 356 37.83 -18.22 -7.17
C ALA A 356 39.01 -18.59 -8.08
N LEU A 357 40.02 -19.23 -7.53
CA LEU A 357 41.20 -19.68 -8.28
C LEU A 357 41.64 -21.08 -7.81
N ASP A 358 41.90 -21.96 -8.76
CA ASP A 358 42.43 -23.30 -8.50
C ASP A 358 43.95 -23.23 -8.43
N VAL A 359 44.53 -23.67 -7.30
CA VAL A 359 45.96 -23.57 -6.99
C VAL A 359 46.49 -24.88 -6.40
N GLY A 360 47.81 -25.06 -6.37
CA GLY A 360 48.42 -26.20 -5.69
C GLY A 360 48.11 -26.20 -4.18
N GLU A 361 48.00 -27.38 -3.57
CA GLU A 361 47.55 -27.56 -2.17
C GLU A 361 48.30 -26.68 -1.15
N LEU A 362 49.60 -26.46 -1.34
CA LEU A 362 50.46 -25.66 -0.46
C LEU A 362 50.45 -24.15 -0.74
N THR A 363 49.75 -23.71 -1.79
CA THR A 363 49.73 -22.28 -2.18
C THR A 363 48.92 -21.47 -1.17
N GLU A 364 49.48 -20.39 -0.64
CA GLU A 364 48.76 -19.45 0.22
C GLU A 364 47.90 -18.49 -0.60
N VAL A 365 46.66 -18.22 -0.15
CA VAL A 365 45.75 -17.32 -0.88
C VAL A 365 46.33 -15.91 -1.03
N LYS A 366 47.09 -15.43 -0.04
CA LYS A 366 47.67 -14.07 -0.03
C LYS A 366 48.69 -13.82 -1.13
N THR A 367 49.25 -14.86 -1.74
CA THR A 367 50.23 -14.74 -2.83
C THR A 367 49.60 -14.80 -4.23
N THR A 368 48.29 -15.04 -4.32
CA THR A 368 47.57 -15.22 -5.58
C THR A 368 47.19 -13.91 -6.27
N SER A 369 46.86 -13.98 -7.57
CA SER A 369 46.34 -12.84 -8.33
C SER A 369 45.03 -12.31 -7.75
N ILE A 370 44.11 -13.22 -7.38
CA ILE A 370 42.78 -12.84 -6.88
C ILE A 370 42.85 -12.06 -5.56
N TYR A 371 43.84 -12.34 -4.70
CA TYR A 371 44.06 -11.58 -3.47
C TYR A 371 44.61 -10.17 -3.75
N ARG A 372 45.57 -10.08 -4.68
CA ARG A 372 46.12 -8.79 -5.12
C ARG A 372 45.05 -7.90 -5.75
N GLU A 373 44.16 -8.47 -6.56
CA GLU A 373 43.04 -7.75 -7.15
C GLU A 373 42.04 -7.27 -6.09
N ALA A 374 41.71 -8.11 -5.10
CA ALA A 374 40.84 -7.71 -3.99
C ALA A 374 41.46 -6.56 -3.17
N ASP A 375 42.78 -6.57 -2.93
CA ASP A 375 43.49 -5.48 -2.23
C ASP A 375 43.55 -4.19 -3.07
N GLN A 376 43.68 -4.30 -4.40
CA GLN A 376 43.55 -3.15 -5.30
C GLN A 376 42.14 -2.54 -5.24
N GLU A 377 41.09 -3.36 -5.23
CA GLU A 377 39.73 -2.88 -5.02
C GLU A 377 39.59 -2.21 -3.65
N ARG A 378 40.18 -2.80 -2.59
CA ARG A 378 40.21 -2.19 -1.26
C ARG A 378 40.80 -0.79 -1.27
N ALA A 379 41.93 -0.61 -1.95
CA ALA A 379 42.57 0.69 -2.11
C ALA A 379 41.68 1.70 -2.87
N LYS A 380 40.94 1.26 -3.90
CA LYS A 380 39.99 2.10 -4.64
C LYS A 380 38.83 2.56 -3.75
N TRP A 381 38.26 1.67 -2.95
CA TRP A 381 37.19 2.02 -2.01
C TRP A 381 37.69 2.96 -0.91
N HIS A 382 38.89 2.73 -0.39
CA HIS A 382 39.52 3.66 0.55
C HIS A 382 39.71 5.06 -0.05
N ALA A 383 40.18 5.15 -1.30
CA ALA A 383 40.31 6.41 -2.02
C ALA A 383 38.96 7.14 -2.23
N LYS A 384 37.85 6.40 -2.26
CA LYS A 384 36.48 6.96 -2.26
C LYS A 384 36.03 7.45 -0.87
N GLY A 385 36.90 7.45 0.15
CA GLY A 385 36.61 7.95 1.50
C GLY A 385 35.95 6.92 2.42
N TRP A 386 36.14 5.63 2.17
CA TRP A 386 35.72 4.55 3.09
C TRP A 386 36.86 4.19 4.06
N PRO A 387 36.62 4.11 5.38
CA PRO A 387 37.65 3.73 6.35
C PRO A 387 38.16 2.31 6.14
N LEU A 388 39.48 2.09 6.29
CA LEU A 388 40.09 0.77 6.11
C LEU A 388 39.57 -0.25 7.12
N GLU A 389 39.20 0.18 8.33
CA GLU A 389 38.61 -0.70 9.35
C GLU A 389 37.26 -1.32 8.93
N MET A 390 36.55 -0.69 7.98
CA MET A 390 35.28 -1.22 7.45
C MET A 390 35.50 -2.10 6.21
N LEU A 391 36.71 -2.14 5.65
CA LEU A 391 37.02 -2.80 4.38
C LEU A 391 37.84 -4.07 4.63
N GLU A 392 37.14 -5.20 4.75
CA GLU A 392 37.72 -6.50 5.07
C GLU A 392 38.02 -7.31 3.80
N LEU A 393 39.24 -7.84 3.68
CA LEU A 393 39.56 -8.84 2.65
C LEU A 393 39.16 -10.21 3.16
N VAL A 394 38.10 -10.76 2.57
CA VAL A 394 37.56 -12.07 2.97
C VAL A 394 38.20 -13.19 2.15
N THR A 395 38.70 -14.20 2.85
CA THR A 395 39.25 -15.42 2.25
C THR A 395 38.61 -16.65 2.89
N PRO A 396 37.42 -17.07 2.43
CA PRO A 396 36.75 -18.28 2.92
C PRO A 396 37.62 -19.54 2.83
N ASP A 397 37.23 -20.57 3.59
CA ASP A 397 37.94 -21.85 3.61
C ASP A 397 38.09 -22.44 2.20
N PRO A 398 39.30 -22.90 1.83
CA PRO A 398 39.55 -23.43 0.51
C PRO A 398 38.84 -24.78 0.33
N VAL A 399 38.31 -25.01 -0.87
CA VAL A 399 37.68 -26.28 -1.24
C VAL A 399 38.72 -27.20 -1.87
N LYS A 400 38.96 -28.36 -1.26
CA LYS A 400 39.86 -29.37 -1.83
C LYS A 400 39.28 -29.92 -3.14
N LEU A 401 40.09 -29.97 -4.19
CA LEU A 401 39.69 -30.52 -5.48
C LEU A 401 40.14 -31.97 -5.54
N LEU A 402 39.16 -32.89 -5.67
CA LEU A 402 39.46 -34.30 -5.84
C LEU A 402 39.93 -34.54 -7.29
N PRO A 403 41.10 -35.19 -7.51
CA PRO A 403 41.54 -35.54 -8.85
C PRO A 403 40.52 -36.45 -9.54
N ALA A 404 40.40 -36.36 -10.86
CA ALA A 404 39.63 -37.33 -11.62
C ALA A 404 40.20 -38.75 -11.40
N PRO A 405 39.41 -39.83 -11.46
CA PRO A 405 39.89 -41.20 -11.24
C PRO A 405 41.07 -41.60 -12.13
N ARG A 406 41.21 -40.97 -13.31
CA ARG A 406 42.31 -41.20 -14.27
C ARG A 406 43.58 -40.38 -13.98
N GLU A 407 43.54 -39.50 -12.99
CA GLU A 407 44.58 -38.51 -12.67
C GLU A 407 45.06 -38.63 -11.21
N GLN A 408 45.00 -39.83 -10.62
CA GLN A 408 45.39 -40.05 -9.22
C GLN A 408 46.85 -39.68 -8.90
N ALA A 409 47.73 -39.58 -9.92
CA ALA A 409 49.10 -39.12 -9.79
C ALA A 409 49.27 -37.59 -9.97
N ALA A 410 48.19 -36.85 -10.28
CA ALA A 410 48.25 -35.41 -10.45
C ALA A 410 48.53 -34.69 -9.11
N PRO A 411 49.24 -33.56 -9.13
CA PRO A 411 49.46 -32.76 -7.93
C PRO A 411 48.13 -32.32 -7.33
N LYS A 412 48.02 -32.45 -6.00
CA LYS A 412 46.81 -32.07 -5.26
C LYS A 412 46.56 -30.57 -5.42
N GLN A 413 45.30 -30.25 -5.69
CA GLN A 413 44.85 -28.87 -5.88
C GLN A 413 43.75 -28.51 -4.87
N LYS A 414 43.61 -27.21 -4.65
CA LYS A 414 42.51 -26.61 -3.90
C LYS A 414 42.01 -25.38 -4.63
N ARG A 415 40.74 -25.07 -4.46
CA ARG A 415 40.14 -23.81 -4.87
C ARG A 415 40.21 -22.84 -3.70
N VAL A 416 40.89 -21.72 -3.90
CA VAL A 416 40.94 -20.60 -2.95
C VAL A 416 39.99 -19.49 -3.40
N PHE A 417 39.56 -18.66 -2.46
CA PHE A 417 38.64 -17.55 -2.70
C PHE A 417 39.17 -16.25 -2.10
N ALA A 418 38.91 -15.13 -2.76
CA ALA A 418 39.24 -13.80 -2.26
C ALA A 418 38.19 -12.78 -2.72
N GLY A 419 37.81 -11.86 -1.84
CA GLY A 419 36.88 -10.78 -2.16
C GLY A 419 36.99 -9.63 -1.16
N LEU A 420 36.41 -8.49 -1.52
CA LEU A 420 36.30 -7.32 -0.65
C LEU A 420 34.91 -7.28 -0.02
N GLN A 421 34.86 -7.26 1.32
CA GLN A 421 33.64 -7.11 2.10
C GLN A 421 33.63 -5.76 2.81
N LEU A 422 32.48 -5.09 2.78
CA LEU A 422 32.15 -4.00 3.69
C LEU A 422 31.56 -4.61 4.97
N ARG A 423 32.16 -4.28 6.11
CA ARG A 423 31.69 -4.67 7.43
C ARG A 423 31.54 -3.45 8.32
N ARG A 424 30.33 -3.14 8.77
CA ARG A 424 30.07 -2.00 9.67
C ARG A 424 28.70 -2.10 10.34
N LYS A 425 28.48 -1.30 11.38
CA LYS A 425 27.13 -1.06 11.91
C LYS A 425 26.45 0.06 11.14
N VAL A 426 25.20 -0.14 10.75
CA VAL A 426 24.37 0.85 10.06
C VAL A 426 23.07 1.02 10.81
N SER A 427 22.60 2.27 10.94
CA SER A 427 21.32 2.59 11.57
C SER A 427 20.23 2.81 10.53
N ALA A 428 19.02 2.35 10.86
CA ALA A 428 17.82 2.57 10.04
C ALA A 428 17.14 3.93 10.30
N GLY A 429 17.74 4.79 11.13
CA GLY A 429 17.16 6.05 11.57
C GLY A 429 16.86 7.06 10.46
N LEU A 430 17.50 6.93 9.28
CA LEU A 430 17.26 7.80 8.13
C LEU A 430 15.83 7.68 7.59
N ALA A 431 15.22 6.49 7.66
CA ALA A 431 13.83 6.30 7.26
C ALA A 431 12.86 7.16 8.09
N LEU A 432 13.19 7.46 9.35
CA LEU A 432 12.35 8.30 10.23
C LEU A 432 12.41 9.79 9.83
N VAL A 433 13.50 10.23 9.22
CA VAL A 433 13.59 11.57 8.61
C VAL A 433 12.58 11.67 7.47
N TYR A 434 12.55 10.69 6.58
CA TYR A 434 11.67 10.71 5.41
C TYR A 434 10.21 10.44 5.72
N LEU A 435 9.95 9.68 6.79
CA LEU A 435 8.62 9.62 7.40
C LEU A 435 8.13 11.03 7.73
N ARG A 436 8.97 11.86 8.37
CA ARG A 436 8.63 13.24 8.76
C ARG A 436 8.38 14.15 7.56
N VAL A 437 9.23 14.04 6.53
CA VAL A 437 9.05 14.78 5.27
C VAL A 437 7.71 14.45 4.62
N MET A 438 7.37 13.17 4.47
CA MET A 438 6.10 12.75 3.87
C MET A 438 4.91 13.13 4.76
N TYR A 439 5.03 12.95 6.08
CA TYR A 439 4.00 13.30 7.07
C TYR A 439 3.62 14.79 6.96
N GLU A 440 4.60 15.70 6.98
CA GLU A 440 4.33 17.13 6.89
C GLU A 440 3.86 17.56 5.49
N ALA A 441 4.37 16.93 4.42
CA ALA A 441 3.89 17.17 3.07
C ALA A 441 2.41 16.78 2.92
N ALA A 442 2.02 15.60 3.39
CA ALA A 442 0.65 15.11 3.33
C ALA A 442 -0.31 16.00 4.15
N LYS A 443 0.10 16.47 5.33
CA LYS A 443 -0.70 17.39 6.16
C LYS A 443 -1.02 18.71 5.47
N LYS A 444 -0.09 19.25 4.67
CA LYS A 444 -0.34 20.45 3.86
C LYS A 444 -1.47 20.27 2.85
N HIS A 445 -1.81 19.03 2.49
CA HIS A 445 -2.91 18.66 1.60
C HIS A 445 -4.12 18.05 2.33
N GLY A 446 -4.27 18.37 3.62
CA GLY A 446 -5.43 18.04 4.45
C GLY A 446 -5.49 16.59 4.94
N VAL A 447 -4.41 15.82 4.79
CA VAL A 447 -4.31 14.52 5.45
C VAL A 447 -4.20 14.75 6.95
N GLU A 448 -5.02 14.06 7.74
CA GLU A 448 -4.97 14.16 9.19
C GLU A 448 -4.29 12.94 9.80
N PHE A 449 -3.22 13.21 10.54
CA PHE A 449 -2.51 12.22 11.32
C PHE A 449 -2.55 12.60 12.80
N GLU A 450 -2.46 11.57 13.66
CA GLU A 450 -2.11 11.73 15.06
C GLU A 450 -0.78 12.49 15.21
N ASP A 451 -0.61 13.13 16.37
CA ASP A 451 0.59 13.88 16.68
C ASP A 451 1.80 12.95 16.79
N ILE A 452 2.66 13.06 15.79
CA ILE A 452 3.85 12.23 15.65
C ILE A 452 4.95 12.59 16.67
N GLN A 453 4.86 13.75 17.35
CA GLN A 453 5.78 14.13 18.43
C GLN A 453 5.52 13.32 19.71
N GLN A 454 4.30 12.82 19.91
CA GLN A 454 3.93 12.00 21.06
C GLN A 454 4.40 10.54 20.94
N ARG A 455 4.97 10.16 19.79
CA ARG A 455 5.41 8.80 19.48
C ARG A 455 6.93 8.75 19.43
N ALA A 456 7.57 8.47 20.56
CA ALA A 456 9.04 8.41 20.68
C ALA A 456 9.69 7.45 19.65
N ALA A 457 9.02 6.34 19.32
CA ALA A 457 9.48 5.38 18.31
C ALA A 457 9.59 5.95 16.88
N PHE A 458 9.01 7.12 16.61
CA PHE A 458 9.06 7.79 15.31
C PHE A 458 9.99 9.02 15.31
N ALA A 459 10.69 9.28 16.41
CA ALA A 459 11.66 10.36 16.48
C ALA A 459 12.94 9.95 15.72
N PRO A 460 13.45 10.78 14.80
CA PRO A 460 14.74 10.52 14.18
C PRO A 460 15.85 10.58 15.25
N PRO A 461 16.99 9.91 15.04
CA PRO A 461 18.17 10.04 15.88
C PRO A 461 18.53 11.51 16.12
N ALA A 462 18.98 11.84 17.33
CA ALA A 462 19.23 13.23 17.75
C ALA A 462 20.16 13.98 16.77
N GLU A 463 21.20 13.32 16.27
CA GLU A 463 22.14 13.90 15.30
C GLU A 463 21.53 14.16 13.91
N LEU A 464 20.40 13.55 13.58
CA LEU A 464 19.66 13.78 12.33
C LEU A 464 18.50 14.78 12.50
N GLN A 465 18.20 15.25 13.72
CA GLN A 465 17.09 16.20 13.95
C GLN A 465 17.25 17.51 13.15
N PRO A 466 18.42 18.19 13.15
CA PRO A 466 18.58 19.43 12.38
C PRO A 466 18.41 19.22 10.87
N LEU A 467 18.89 18.09 10.37
CA LEU A 467 18.73 17.70 8.97
C LEU A 467 17.25 17.44 8.64
N CYS A 468 16.53 16.75 9.54
CA CYS A 468 15.10 16.48 9.40
C CYS A 468 14.27 17.76 9.34
N GLU A 469 14.49 18.70 10.26
CA GLU A 469 13.80 20.00 10.27
C GLU A 469 14.04 20.78 8.97
N ARG A 470 15.29 20.77 8.48
CA ARG A 470 15.66 21.42 7.22
C ARG A 470 14.97 20.78 6.00
N PHE A 471 14.88 19.44 5.97
CA PHE A 471 14.21 18.70 4.89
C PHE A 471 12.69 18.92 4.90
N ILE A 472 12.07 19.01 6.08
CA ILE A 472 10.65 19.38 6.22
C ILE A 472 10.38 20.79 5.68
N ALA A 473 11.31 21.71 5.90
CA ALA A 473 11.26 23.08 5.39
C ALA A 473 11.47 23.17 3.85
N GLY A 474 11.85 22.06 3.20
CA GLY A 474 12.04 21.99 1.75
C GLY A 474 13.48 22.23 1.29
N ASP A 475 14.45 22.29 2.20
CA ASP A 475 15.87 22.43 1.87
C ASP A 475 16.58 21.08 1.98
N TYR A 476 16.79 20.44 0.83
CA TYR A 476 17.37 19.09 0.71
C TYR A 476 18.89 19.09 0.52
N ARG A 477 19.56 20.22 0.74
CA ARG A 477 21.02 20.31 0.60
C ARG A 477 21.73 19.65 1.78
N LEU A 478 22.88 19.06 1.49
CA LEU A 478 23.76 18.43 2.46
C LEU A 478 25.08 19.20 2.54
N THR A 479 25.59 19.38 3.74
CA THR A 479 26.98 19.77 3.98
C THR A 479 27.90 18.57 3.76
N ALA A 480 29.19 18.80 3.53
CA ALA A 480 30.17 17.71 3.38
C ALA A 480 30.26 16.82 4.63
N ALA A 481 30.06 17.39 5.83
CA ALA A 481 30.05 16.64 7.09
C ALA A 481 28.81 15.74 7.20
N GLU A 482 27.63 16.24 6.83
CA GLU A 482 26.40 15.44 6.80
C GLU A 482 26.48 14.35 5.73
N GLU A 483 27.02 14.64 4.55
CA GLU A 483 27.22 13.64 3.50
C GLU A 483 28.11 12.48 4.00
N GLN A 484 29.22 12.80 4.67
CA GLN A 484 30.09 11.78 5.26
C GLN A 484 29.41 11.02 6.40
N LEU A 485 28.67 11.70 7.28
CA LEU A 485 27.92 11.08 8.37
C LEU A 485 26.90 10.06 7.83
N LEU A 486 26.06 10.50 6.88
CA LEU A 486 25.02 9.67 6.29
C LEU A 486 25.64 8.47 5.58
N LYS A 487 26.66 8.72 4.74
CA LYS A 487 27.37 7.66 4.03
C LYS A 487 27.90 6.59 4.98
N LEU A 488 28.52 6.96 6.09
CA LEU A 488 29.18 6.00 6.98
C LEU A 488 28.23 5.30 7.95
N ARG A 489 27.15 5.95 8.39
CA ARG A 489 26.30 5.46 9.50
C ARG A 489 24.85 5.13 9.14
N TYR A 490 24.33 5.65 8.03
CA TYR A 490 22.88 5.62 7.77
C TYR A 490 22.47 5.15 6.37
N ILE A 491 23.31 5.33 5.36
CA ILE A 491 23.02 4.89 4.00
C ILE A 491 23.45 3.43 3.88
N HIS A 492 22.51 2.51 3.67
CA HIS A 492 22.80 1.10 3.49
C HIS A 492 23.41 0.84 2.11
N GLN A 493 24.36 -0.09 2.03
CA GLN A 493 24.98 -0.54 0.79
C GLN A 493 24.07 -1.59 0.13
N SER A 494 22.95 -1.14 -0.42
CA SER A 494 21.93 -2.04 -0.99
C SER A 494 22.43 -2.81 -2.22
N ALA A 495 23.35 -2.24 -2.99
CA ALA A 495 23.95 -2.88 -4.15
C ALA A 495 25.23 -3.63 -3.77
N HIS A 496 25.22 -4.96 -3.90
CA HIS A 496 26.30 -5.83 -3.46
C HIS A 496 26.30 -7.19 -4.19
N TRP A 497 27.38 -7.94 -3.99
CA TRP A 497 27.64 -9.23 -4.62
C TRP A 497 27.45 -10.42 -3.67
N ASN A 498 26.78 -10.25 -2.52
CA ASN A 498 26.37 -11.41 -1.73
C ASN A 498 25.46 -12.32 -2.59
N PRO A 499 25.74 -13.63 -2.64
CA PRO A 499 24.92 -14.55 -3.40
C PRO A 499 23.56 -14.75 -2.72
N THR A 500 22.48 -14.75 -3.48
CA THR A 500 21.15 -15.07 -2.97
C THR A 500 20.98 -16.58 -3.00
N PHE A 501 21.00 -17.23 -1.84
CA PHE A 501 20.81 -18.68 -1.75
C PHE A 501 19.32 -19.00 -1.95
N LEU A 502 18.94 -19.39 -3.16
CA LEU A 502 17.71 -20.17 -3.34
C LEU A 502 17.96 -21.52 -2.65
N SER A 503 17.20 -21.79 -1.59
CA SER A 503 17.40 -22.84 -0.60
C SER A 503 17.85 -24.18 -1.21
N GLY A 504 19.11 -24.54 -1.02
CA GLY A 504 19.68 -25.81 -1.45
C GLY A 504 21.10 -26.03 -0.89
N PRO A 505 21.50 -27.27 -0.57
CA PRO A 505 22.83 -27.57 -0.04
C PRO A 505 23.94 -27.20 -1.02
N ARG A 506 25.11 -26.81 -0.46
CA ARG A 506 26.31 -26.27 -1.13
C ARG A 506 27.02 -27.18 -2.15
N SER A 507 26.37 -28.21 -2.70
CA SER A 507 27.11 -29.31 -3.33
C SER A 507 27.26 -29.27 -4.86
N THR A 508 26.40 -28.65 -5.69
CA THR A 508 26.59 -28.76 -7.15
C THR A 508 25.95 -27.64 -7.98
N ARG A 509 26.76 -26.98 -8.82
CA ARG A 509 26.38 -26.14 -10.00
C ARG A 509 25.01 -25.43 -9.92
N PHE A 510 24.79 -24.62 -8.90
CA PHE A 510 23.74 -23.60 -8.97
C PHE A 510 24.34 -22.35 -9.61
N GLU A 511 23.69 -21.81 -10.63
CA GLU A 511 23.95 -20.45 -11.10
C GLU A 511 23.70 -19.53 -9.91
N LEU A 512 24.76 -18.87 -9.42
CA LEU A 512 24.64 -17.88 -8.35
C LEU A 512 23.73 -16.76 -8.86
N ALA A 513 22.49 -16.73 -8.38
CA ALA A 513 21.60 -15.61 -8.61
C ALA A 513 22.03 -14.48 -7.67
N TYR A 514 22.43 -13.36 -8.24
CA TYR A 514 22.74 -12.17 -7.48
C TYR A 514 21.57 -11.20 -7.60
N ALA A 515 20.68 -11.18 -6.61
CA ALA A 515 19.49 -10.32 -6.66
C ALA A 515 19.80 -8.82 -6.49
N HIS A 516 20.97 -8.51 -5.92
CA HIS A 516 21.37 -7.17 -5.47
C HIS A 516 22.56 -6.59 -6.26
N VAL A 517 22.88 -7.12 -7.43
CA VAL A 517 24.03 -6.65 -8.22
C VAL A 517 23.87 -5.16 -8.57
N PRO A 518 24.93 -4.36 -8.44
CA PRO A 518 24.95 -3.01 -8.97
C PRO A 518 24.76 -2.99 -10.50
N THR A 519 24.24 -1.90 -11.05
CA THR A 519 24.36 -1.63 -12.49
C THR A 519 25.84 -1.50 -12.87
N ALA A 520 26.18 -1.83 -14.13
CA ALA A 520 27.57 -1.86 -14.59
C ALA A 520 28.32 -0.53 -14.44
N ASP A 521 27.58 0.59 -14.48
CA ASP A 521 28.06 1.96 -14.37
C ASP A 521 27.74 2.60 -13.01
N ALA A 522 27.13 1.86 -12.08
CA ALA A 522 26.55 2.39 -10.84
C ALA A 522 25.57 3.57 -11.08
N VAL A 523 24.86 3.56 -12.21
CA VAL A 523 23.77 4.48 -12.50
C VAL A 523 22.45 3.74 -12.43
N ARG A 524 21.50 4.29 -11.68
CA ARG A 524 20.16 3.71 -11.57
C ARG A 524 19.40 3.86 -12.89
N VAL A 525 18.68 2.80 -13.29
CA VAL A 525 17.77 2.88 -14.45
C VAL A 525 16.53 3.69 -14.08
N HIS A 526 16.17 4.67 -14.91
CA HIS A 526 15.00 5.54 -14.72
C HIS A 526 14.01 5.36 -15.88
N HIS A 527 12.76 5.01 -15.56
CA HIS A 527 11.65 4.98 -16.51
C HIS A 527 10.88 6.30 -16.48
N PRO A 528 10.59 6.89 -17.66
CA PRO A 528 9.93 8.19 -17.73
C PRO A 528 8.46 8.11 -17.30
N HIS A 529 7.94 9.24 -16.80
CA HIS A 529 6.52 9.38 -16.52
C HIS A 529 5.76 9.70 -17.81
N VAL A 530 5.34 8.65 -18.51
CA VAL A 530 4.57 8.77 -19.76
C VAL A 530 3.44 7.73 -19.81
N PRO A 531 2.38 7.97 -20.60
CA PRO A 531 1.39 6.94 -20.88
C PRO A 531 2.00 5.69 -21.51
N GLU A 532 1.48 4.51 -21.17
CA GLU A 532 2.03 3.22 -21.64
C GLU A 532 2.11 3.07 -23.16
N TRP A 533 1.19 3.68 -23.91
CA TRP A 533 1.21 3.61 -25.37
C TRP A 533 2.39 4.39 -26.00
N ARG A 534 3.11 5.21 -25.21
CA ARG A 534 4.38 5.84 -25.62
C ARG A 534 5.61 5.01 -25.22
N LEU A 535 5.43 3.96 -24.42
CA LEU A 535 6.46 3.00 -24.04
C LEU A 535 6.40 1.82 -25.03
N SER A 536 6.81 2.05 -26.28
CA SER A 536 7.06 0.94 -27.23
C SER A 536 8.51 0.46 -27.09
N PRO A 537 8.78 -0.84 -27.33
CA PRO A 537 10.05 -1.51 -27.00
C PRO A 537 11.28 -0.99 -27.71
#